data_AF-A0A0A1MN03-F1
#
_entry.id   AF-A0A0A1MN03-F1
#
_cell.length_a   1.000
_cell.length_b   1.000
_cell.length_c   1.000
_cell.angle_alpha   90.00
_cell.angle_beta   90.00
_cell.angle_gamma   90.00
#
_symmetry.space_group_name_H-M   'P 1'
#
loop_
_entity.id
_entity.type
_entity.pdbx_description
1 polymer ?
#
loop_
_entity_poly.entity_id
_entity_poly.type
_entity_poly.pdbx_seq_one_letter_code
_entity_poly.pdbx_strand_id
1 'polypeptide(L)'
;MEYGFLSLLPPILAIIIAIITKQTIISLFIGVWLGATIINSWNPLVGFTYTITDTMIPSIADPWNASLLLLVTTTGGFVNILRTTGAAQAFAEAATKKINTRRKAQNFVWGSTYSIPWEVRWLPCPPSAVTAHLLQD
;
A
#
# COMPACT_ATOMS: atom_id res chain seq x y z
N MET A 1 -23.32 -22.22 3.10
CA MET A 1 -22.07 -23.01 3.02
C MET A 1 -21.00 -22.19 3.71
N GLU A 2 -20.31 -22.77 4.68
CA GLU A 2 -19.29 -22.06 5.45
C GLU A 2 -17.95 -22.19 4.73
N TYR A 3 -17.50 -21.12 4.05
CA TYR A 3 -16.25 -21.09 3.31
C TYR A 3 -15.03 -20.82 4.21
N GLY A 4 -15.09 -21.23 5.48
CA GLY A 4 -14.18 -20.80 6.56
C GLY A 4 -12.71 -20.85 6.16
N PHE A 5 -12.19 -22.04 5.84
CA PHE A 5 -10.79 -22.19 5.43
C PHE A 5 -10.53 -21.81 3.96
N LEU A 6 -11.50 -21.99 3.06
CA LEU A 6 -11.32 -21.71 1.63
C LEU A 6 -11.19 -20.21 1.32
N SER A 7 -11.75 -19.32 2.16
CA SER A 7 -11.66 -17.86 2.00
C SER A 7 -10.26 -17.30 2.20
N LEU A 8 -9.39 -18.02 2.92
CA LEU A 8 -8.01 -17.60 3.19
C LEU A 8 -7.04 -18.02 2.07
N LEU A 9 -7.46 -18.95 1.22
CA LEU A 9 -6.64 -19.47 0.13
C LEU A 9 -6.28 -18.39 -0.92
N PRO A 10 -7.22 -17.55 -1.41
CA PRO A 10 -6.89 -16.52 -2.39
C PRO A 10 -5.88 -15.47 -1.88
N PRO A 11 -6.00 -14.91 -0.65
CA PRO A 11 -5.01 -13.98 -0.11
C PRO A 11 -3.62 -14.60 0.08
N ILE A 12 -3.53 -15.82 0.65
CA ILE A 12 -2.23 -16.46 0.88
C ILE A 12 -1.51 -16.69 -0.45
N LEU A 13 -2.24 -17.21 -1.44
CA LEU A 13 -1.67 -17.51 -2.73
C LEU A 13 -1.25 -16.22 -3.48
N ALA A 14 -2.02 -15.14 -3.36
CA ALA A 14 -1.62 -13.82 -3.86
C ALA A 14 -0.34 -13.29 -3.17
N ILE A 15 -0.11 -13.56 -1.89
CA ILE A 15 1.14 -13.13 -1.23
C ILE A 15 2.33 -13.94 -1.79
N ILE A 16 2.19 -15.26 -1.92
CA ILE A 16 3.26 -16.13 -2.43
C ILE A 16 3.66 -15.75 -3.85
N ILE A 17 2.68 -15.56 -4.75
CA ILE A 17 2.94 -15.17 -6.14
C ILE A 17 3.55 -13.76 -6.22
N ALA A 18 3.16 -12.84 -5.33
CA ALA A 18 3.69 -11.48 -5.32
C ALA A 18 5.19 -11.45 -5.01
N ILE A 19 5.64 -12.31 -4.08
CA ILE A 19 7.05 -12.42 -3.70
C ILE A 19 7.88 -13.01 -4.84
N ILE A 20 7.38 -14.05 -5.51
CA ILE A 20 8.09 -14.70 -6.62
C ILE A 20 8.15 -13.78 -7.85
N THR A 21 7.02 -13.18 -8.21
CA THR A 21 6.87 -12.40 -9.45
C THR A 21 7.43 -10.98 -9.30
N LYS A 22 7.58 -10.48 -8.07
CA LYS A 22 7.90 -9.07 -7.74
C LYS A 22 6.96 -8.07 -8.44
N GLN A 23 5.75 -8.51 -8.80
CA GLN A 23 4.73 -7.71 -9.48
C GLN A 23 3.41 -7.84 -8.74
N THR A 24 3.05 -6.79 -7.99
CA THR A 24 1.85 -6.80 -7.13
C THR A 24 0.57 -6.89 -7.94
N ILE A 25 0.48 -6.20 -9.09
CA ILE A 25 -0.73 -6.12 -9.91
C ILE A 25 -1.14 -7.51 -10.43
N ILE A 26 -0.18 -8.24 -11.02
CA ILE A 26 -0.43 -9.59 -11.55
C ILE A 26 -0.84 -10.54 -10.42
N SER A 27 -0.18 -10.43 -9.28
CA SER A 27 -0.50 -11.30 -8.15
C SER A 27 -1.91 -11.09 -7.59
N LEU A 28 -2.31 -9.82 -7.49
CA LEU A 28 -3.63 -9.44 -7.00
C LEU A 28 -4.72 -9.91 -7.97
N PHE A 29 -4.47 -9.84 -9.29
CA PHE A 29 -5.36 -10.38 -10.31
C PHE A 29 -5.55 -11.90 -10.17
N ILE A 30 -4.46 -12.66 -10.04
CA ILE A 30 -4.52 -14.12 -9.88
C ILE A 30 -5.25 -14.52 -8.60
N GLY A 31 -5.05 -13.78 -7.50
CA GLY A 31 -5.78 -13.99 -6.26
C GLY A 31 -7.29 -13.81 -6.43
N VAL A 32 -7.74 -12.71 -7.05
CA VAL A 32 -9.17 -12.47 -7.29
C VAL A 32 -9.75 -13.53 -8.24
N TRP A 33 -9.02 -13.91 -9.29
CA TRP A 33 -9.45 -14.94 -10.24
C TRP A 33 -9.64 -16.31 -9.56
N LEU A 34 -8.73 -16.70 -8.66
CA LEU A 34 -8.87 -17.92 -7.89
C LEU A 34 -10.03 -17.86 -6.90
N GLY A 35 -10.25 -16.71 -6.26
CA GLY A 35 -11.44 -16.49 -5.42
C GLY A 35 -12.74 -16.65 -6.20
N ALA A 36 -12.83 -16.05 -7.39
CA ALA A 36 -13.99 -16.18 -8.28
C ALA A 36 -14.19 -17.62 -8.78
N THR A 37 -13.11 -18.36 -9.04
CA THR A 37 -13.17 -19.76 -9.49
C THR A 37 -13.68 -20.71 -8.38
N ILE A 38 -13.34 -20.44 -7.11
CA ILE A 38 -13.84 -21.19 -5.95
C ILE A 38 -15.36 -21.03 -5.82
N ILE A 39 -15.88 -19.84 -6.07
CA ILE A 39 -17.33 -19.53 -5.99
C ILE A 39 -18.09 -20.20 -7.15
N ASN A 40 -17.47 -20.35 -8.33
CA ASN A 40 -18.08 -20.90 -9.55
C ASN A 40 -17.76 -22.38 -9.81
N SER A 41 -17.77 -23.21 -8.76
CA SER A 41 -17.66 -24.68 -8.89
C SER A 41 -16.38 -25.18 -9.56
N TRP A 42 -15.22 -24.54 -9.30
CA TRP A 42 -13.89 -24.95 -9.78
C TRP A 42 -13.71 -24.94 -11.31
N ASN A 43 -14.56 -24.24 -12.05
CA ASN A 43 -14.38 -24.10 -13.50
C ASN A 43 -13.57 -22.84 -13.86
N PRO A 44 -12.29 -22.96 -14.26
CA PRO A 44 -11.41 -21.81 -14.47
C PRO A 44 -11.82 -20.91 -15.64
N LEU A 45 -12.50 -21.46 -16.66
CA LEU A 45 -13.00 -20.65 -17.79
C LEU A 45 -14.17 -19.77 -17.37
N VAL A 46 -15.12 -20.32 -16.61
CA VAL A 46 -16.29 -19.56 -16.11
C VAL A 46 -15.86 -18.60 -14.98
N GLY A 47 -14.91 -19.01 -14.15
CA GLY A 47 -14.32 -18.16 -13.12
C GLY A 47 -13.60 -16.94 -13.71
N PHE A 48 -12.96 -17.07 -14.88
CA PHE A 48 -12.34 -15.94 -15.58
C PHE A 48 -13.38 -14.93 -16.07
N THR A 49 -14.43 -15.39 -16.75
CA THR A 49 -15.49 -14.48 -17.23
C THR A 49 -16.17 -13.79 -16.06
N TYR A 50 -16.51 -14.53 -14.99
CA TYR A 50 -17.14 -14.01 -13.78
C TYR A 50 -16.28 -12.98 -13.03
N THR A 51 -14.95 -13.17 -13.02
CA THR A 51 -14.02 -12.20 -12.41
C THR A 51 -14.15 -10.84 -13.06
N ILE A 52 -14.25 -10.80 -14.39
CA ILE A 52 -14.33 -9.55 -15.14
C ILE A 52 -15.74 -8.96 -15.05
N THR A 53 -16.78 -9.74 -15.35
CA THR A 53 -18.16 -9.24 -15.46
C THR A 53 -18.82 -8.95 -14.12
N ASP A 54 -18.66 -9.85 -13.16
CA ASP A 54 -19.46 -9.87 -11.93
C ASP A 54 -18.67 -9.44 -10.69
N THR A 55 -17.35 -9.35 -10.77
CA THR A 55 -16.51 -8.93 -9.64
C THR A 55 -15.83 -7.59 -9.89
N MET A 56 -15.08 -7.43 -10.99
CA MET A 56 -14.29 -6.21 -11.24
C MET A 56 -15.14 -5.00 -11.63
N ILE A 57 -16.03 -5.15 -12.62
CA ILE A 57 -16.88 -4.05 -13.11
C ILE A 57 -17.73 -3.44 -11.98
N PRO A 58 -18.53 -4.22 -11.22
CA PRO A 58 -19.36 -3.65 -10.15
C PRO A 58 -18.50 -3.03 -9.04
N SER A 59 -17.38 -3.65 -8.67
CA SER A 59 -16.49 -3.10 -7.64
C SER A 59 -15.92 -1.73 -8.01
N ILE A 60 -15.68 -1.46 -9.30
CA ILE A 60 -15.22 -0.14 -9.76
C ILE A 60 -16.39 0.85 -9.85
N ALA A 61 -17.59 0.37 -10.20
CA ALA A 61 -18.79 1.19 -10.33
C ALA A 61 -19.38 1.65 -8.99
N ASP A 62 -19.00 0.99 -7.88
CA ASP A 62 -19.42 1.39 -6.53
C ASP A 62 -18.97 2.83 -6.21
N PRO A 63 -19.88 3.74 -5.79
CA PRO A 63 -19.54 5.14 -5.54
C PRO A 63 -18.40 5.34 -4.55
N TRP A 64 -18.30 4.46 -3.54
CA TRP A 64 -17.23 4.48 -2.54
C TRP A 64 -15.86 4.16 -3.17
N ASN A 65 -15.78 3.08 -3.95
CA ASN A 65 -14.55 2.63 -4.59
C ASN A 65 -14.13 3.61 -5.70
N ALA A 66 -15.08 4.13 -6.48
CA ALA A 66 -14.84 5.15 -7.48
C ALA A 66 -14.26 6.44 -6.87
N SER A 67 -14.77 6.87 -5.72
CA SER A 67 -14.23 8.02 -4.98
C SER A 67 -12.79 7.78 -4.52
N LEU A 68 -12.48 6.58 -4.04
CA LEU A 68 -11.12 6.18 -3.68
C LEU A 68 -10.18 6.16 -4.89
N LEU A 69 -10.60 5.63 -6.03
CA LEU A 69 -9.81 5.63 -7.26
C LEU A 69 -9.50 7.05 -7.71
N LEU A 70 -10.46 7.96 -7.66
CA LEU A 70 -10.26 9.37 -7.99
C LEU A 70 -9.28 10.05 -7.01
N LEU A 71 -9.42 9.79 -5.71
CA LEU A 71 -8.52 10.33 -4.68
C LEU A 71 -7.07 9.85 -4.88
N VAL A 72 -6.87 8.54 -5.05
CA VAL A 72 -5.54 7.93 -5.21
C VAL A 72 -4.91 8.37 -6.52
N THR A 73 -5.67 8.44 -7.61
CA THR A 73 -5.17 8.91 -8.92
C THR A 73 -4.76 10.38 -8.84
N THR A 74 -5.58 11.23 -8.22
CA THR A 74 -5.28 12.65 -8.03
C THR A 74 -4.05 12.84 -7.14
N THR A 75 -3.95 12.08 -6.05
CA THR A 75 -2.79 12.10 -5.16
C THR A 75 -1.53 11.61 -5.87
N GLY A 76 -1.63 10.58 -6.72
CA GLY A 76 -0.52 10.09 -7.54
C GLY A 76 0.00 11.15 -8.51
N GLY A 77 -0.90 11.86 -9.20
CA GLY A 77 -0.55 12.99 -10.06
C GLY A 77 0.09 14.16 -9.29
N PHE A 78 -0.47 14.51 -8.14
CA PHE A 78 0.07 15.54 -7.26
C PHE A 78 1.47 15.19 -6.74
N VAL A 79 1.68 13.95 -6.29
CA VAL A 79 3.00 13.46 -5.87
C VAL A 79 4.01 13.50 -7.02
N ASN A 80 3.59 13.21 -8.25
CA ASN A 80 4.46 13.34 -9.41
C ASN A 80 4.90 14.81 -9.61
N ILE A 81 3.97 15.77 -9.53
CA ILE A 81 4.28 17.21 -9.63
C ILE A 81 5.24 17.65 -8.53
N LEU A 82 5.02 17.20 -7.29
CA LEU A 82 5.93 17.50 -6.17
C LEU A 82 7.35 16.94 -6.37
N ARG A 83 7.47 15.79 -7.03
CA ARG A 83 8.75 15.20 -7.38
C ARG A 83 9.43 15.94 -8.53
N THR A 84 8.72 16.29 -9.58
CA THR A 84 9.29 16.96 -10.76
C THR A 84 9.67 18.41 -10.49
N THR A 85 8.92 19.12 -9.64
CA THR A 85 9.23 20.50 -9.25
C THR A 85 10.38 20.60 -8.24
N GLY A 86 10.88 19.48 -7.73
CA GLY A 86 11.88 19.46 -6.66
C GLY A 86 11.34 19.95 -5.31
N ALA A 87 10.02 20.22 -5.19
CA ALA A 87 9.39 20.67 -3.95
C ALA A 87 9.61 19.66 -2.82
N ALA A 88 9.58 18.36 -3.13
CA ALA A 88 9.88 17.30 -2.16
C ALA A 88 11.33 17.37 -1.64
N GLN A 89 12.29 17.70 -2.51
CA GLN A 89 13.71 17.81 -2.14
C GLN A 89 13.99 19.10 -1.37
N ALA A 90 13.46 20.24 -1.82
CA ALA A 90 13.57 21.52 -1.12
C ALA A 90 12.93 21.47 0.27
N PHE A 91 11.80 20.76 0.41
CA PHE A 91 11.18 20.52 1.71
C PHE A 91 12.07 19.66 2.63
N ALA A 92 12.70 18.60 2.09
CA ALA A 92 13.64 17.77 2.84
C ALA A 92 14.89 18.54 3.31
N GLU A 93 15.44 19.41 2.46
CA GLU A 93 16.59 20.27 2.81
C GLU A 93 16.20 21.31 3.88
N ALA A 94 15.04 21.95 3.75
CA ALA A 94 14.51 22.89 4.74
C ALA A 94 14.23 22.21 6.10
N ALA A 95 13.69 20.99 6.07
CA ALA A 95 13.43 20.19 7.27
C ALA A 95 14.75 19.78 7.94
N THR A 96 15.72 19.29 7.16
CA THR A 96 17.05 18.93 7.67
C THR A 96 17.76 20.14 8.28
N LYS A 97 17.67 21.32 7.65
CA LYS A 97 18.23 22.58 8.17
C LYS A 97 17.65 22.99 9.54
N LYS A 98 16.40 22.64 9.85
CA LYS A 98 15.80 22.88 11.18
C LYS A 98 16.13 21.77 12.17
N ILE A 99 16.27 20.53 11.68
CA ILE A 99 16.52 19.31 12.45
C ILE A 99 17.90 18.74 12.12
N ASN A 100 18.95 19.47 12.48
CA ASN A 100 20.34 19.08 12.14
C ASN A 100 20.96 18.01 13.04
N THR A 101 20.33 17.65 14.16
CA THR A 101 20.94 16.75 15.17
C THR A 101 20.02 15.59 15.46
N ARG A 102 20.60 14.39 15.62
CA ARG A 102 19.89 13.14 15.98
C ARG A 102 18.96 13.33 17.18
N ARG A 103 19.41 14.04 18.23
CA ARG A 103 18.59 14.38 19.42
C ARG A 103 17.40 15.29 19.09
N LYS A 104 17.56 16.26 18.19
CA LYS A 104 16.46 17.14 17.75
C LYS A 104 15.44 16.36 16.92
N ALA A 105 15.90 15.46 16.05
CA ALA A 105 15.03 14.57 15.29
C ALA A 105 14.23 13.64 16.22
N GLN A 106 14.91 13.03 17.19
CA GLN A 106 14.28 12.16 18.17
C GLN A 106 13.24 12.91 19.03
N ASN A 107 13.57 14.11 19.52
CA ASN A 107 12.63 14.93 20.29
C ASN A 107 11.45 15.41 19.44
N PHE A 108 11.66 15.71 18.16
CA PHE A 108 10.58 16.09 17.25
C PHE A 108 9.62 14.91 17.00
N VAL A 109 10.16 13.71 16.79
CA VAL A 109 9.36 12.48 16.60
C VAL A 109 8.61 12.08 17.87
N TRP A 110 9.25 12.24 19.04
CA TRP A 110 8.59 12.03 20.33
C TRP A 110 7.49 13.06 20.56
N GLY A 111 7.77 14.35 20.30
CA GLY A 111 6.78 15.41 20.39
C GLY A 111 5.58 15.19 19.47
N SER A 112 5.82 14.85 18.20
CA SER A 112 4.74 14.55 17.25
C SER A 112 3.93 13.33 17.70
N THR A 113 4.57 12.33 18.30
CA THR A 113 3.89 11.15 18.85
C THR A 113 2.88 11.48 19.94
N TYR A 114 3.13 12.47 20.80
CA TYR A 114 2.20 12.82 21.87
C TYR A 114 0.96 13.58 21.39
N SER A 115 1.07 14.30 20.27
CA SER A 115 -0.03 15.12 19.73
C SER A 115 -0.82 14.43 18.61
N ILE A 116 -0.24 13.39 17.99
CA ILE A 116 -0.86 12.68 16.86
C ILE A 116 -1.80 11.58 17.38
N PRO A 117 -3.08 11.60 16.98
CA PRO A 117 -4.01 10.51 17.25
C PRO A 117 -3.45 9.17 16.75
N TRP A 118 -3.71 8.08 17.47
CA TRP A 118 -3.18 6.74 17.19
C TRP A 118 -3.51 6.21 15.77
N GLU A 119 -4.45 6.84 15.07
CA GLU A 119 -4.84 6.56 13.68
C GLU A 119 -3.75 6.93 12.65
N VAL A 120 -2.85 7.87 12.95
CA VAL A 120 -1.83 8.39 12.00
C VAL A 120 -0.42 7.85 12.27
N ARG A 121 -0.32 6.75 13.04
CA ARG A 121 0.94 6.14 13.52
C ARG A 121 1.81 5.49 12.44
N TRP A 122 1.31 5.31 11.20
CA TRP A 122 1.98 4.59 10.11
C TRP A 122 3.13 5.34 9.42
N LEU A 123 3.60 6.45 10.00
CA LEU A 123 4.81 7.12 9.49
C LEU A 123 6.03 6.22 9.75
N PRO A 124 6.80 5.85 8.71
CA PRO A 124 8.03 5.12 8.90
C PRO A 124 8.96 5.94 9.80
N CYS A 125 9.44 5.30 10.87
CA CYS A 125 10.43 5.89 11.76
C CYS A 125 11.63 6.35 10.91
N PRO A 126 12.11 7.61 11.03
CA PRO A 126 13.24 8.08 10.26
C PRO A 126 14.46 7.18 10.56
N PRO A 127 15.19 6.70 9.54
CA PRO A 127 16.22 5.65 9.64
C PRO A 127 17.42 6.00 10.53
N SER A 128 17.44 7.18 11.16
CA SER A 128 18.47 7.63 12.09
C SER A 128 18.67 6.74 13.34
N ALA A 129 17.81 5.75 13.61
CA ALA A 129 18.04 4.75 14.65
C ALA A 129 18.90 3.55 14.16
N VAL A 130 18.87 3.20 12.87
CA VAL A 130 19.51 2.00 12.32
C VAL A 130 20.89 2.29 11.73
N THR A 131 21.12 3.48 11.17
CA THR A 131 22.41 3.84 10.54
C THR A 131 23.54 4.20 11.50
N ALA A 132 23.29 4.27 12.82
CA ALA A 132 24.38 4.50 13.78
C ALA A 132 25.18 3.23 14.11
N HIS A 133 24.76 2.06 13.62
CA HIS A 133 25.44 0.78 13.84
C HIS A 133 26.32 0.35 12.66
N LEU A 134 26.35 1.11 11.55
CA LEU A 134 27.07 0.77 10.30
C LEU A 134 28.22 1.75 9.96
N LEU A 135 28.65 2.57 10.92
CA LEU A 135 29.85 3.43 10.80
C LEU A 135 30.88 3.12 11.89
N GLN A 136 30.81 1.93 12.50
CA GLN A 136 31.82 1.41 13.43
C GLN A 136 32.40 0.06 12.99
N ASP A 137 32.04 -0.43 11.80
CA ASP A 137 32.62 -1.64 11.17
C ASP A 137 33.09 -1.31 9.74
#